data_AF-A0AAP7AR98-F1
#
_entry.id   AF-A0AAP7AR98-F1
#
_cell.length_a   1.000
_cell.length_b   1.000
_cell.length_c   1.000
_cell.angle_alpha   90.00
_cell.angle_beta   90.00
_cell.angle_gamma   90.00
#
_symmetry.space_group_name_H-M   'P 1'
#
loop_
_entity.id
_entity.type
_entity.pdbx_description
1 polymer ?
#
loop_
_entity_poly.entity_id
_entity_poly.type
_entity_poly.pdbx_seq_one_letter_code
_entity_poly.pdbx_strand_id
1 'polypeptide(L)'
;MQSKVSAVILCGGESRRMGQDKAKLQVGKYTFLEQIVRNIMDNGPDEMFLSVRRKNDYSEIKVTHIEDLEQNKGPLMGIYSVMCVASYEKIWVTSCDMPFIDWQVAEELAVYFEDGIDAVIPVDRTGKKYVLCAWYRKSTLEILKEHLESGDLKVKHLLGRLRVCYVAVEGLTDGSHKFQNINTREEYQAFTGQSDSISNRESCGKSAGTAVRPDKELHTDIPIVSFVAYSGTGKTTFLERLIPKLKARGLKIAIVKHDGHRFEIDHEGKDSDRFTKAGADVTGLISSEKAVLMENRQTDPEDFLKKIDGVDLILTEGFKQGPWPKIMLHRKGSGKPMPLLPEECLAVISDAEVMDCENLFTLEETEKTADFLFRYVQNTLC
;
A
#
# COMPACT_ATOMS: atom_id res chain seq x y z
N MET A 1 -35.55 -7.15 -5.84
CA MET A 1 -35.37 -7.86 -4.56
C MET A 1 -33.88 -7.81 -4.28
N GLN A 2 -33.45 -7.20 -3.18
CA GLN A 2 -32.02 -7.08 -2.85
C GLN A 2 -31.45 -8.49 -2.72
N SER A 3 -30.31 -8.77 -3.36
CA SER A 3 -29.69 -10.10 -3.30
C SER A 3 -29.18 -10.34 -1.89
N LYS A 4 -29.57 -11.46 -1.28
CA LYS A 4 -29.11 -11.79 0.07
C LYS A 4 -27.60 -12.04 0.11
N VAL A 5 -26.97 -11.66 1.22
CA VAL A 5 -25.51 -11.71 1.37
C VAL A 5 -25.08 -12.27 2.72
N SER A 6 -23.92 -12.91 2.73
CA SER A 6 -23.24 -13.36 3.95
C SER A 6 -22.06 -12.44 4.25
N ALA A 7 -21.66 -12.30 5.52
CA ALA A 7 -20.38 -11.72 5.88
C ALA A 7 -19.57 -12.62 6.82
N VAL A 8 -18.26 -12.51 6.76
CA VAL A 8 -17.33 -13.15 7.69
C VAL A 8 -16.31 -12.15 8.21
N ILE A 9 -16.08 -12.18 9.52
CA ILE A 9 -14.93 -11.56 10.16
C ILE A 9 -13.89 -12.64 10.48
N LEU A 10 -12.66 -12.47 10.01
CA LEU A 10 -11.54 -13.38 10.26
C LEU A 10 -10.80 -13.02 11.56
N CYS A 11 -10.81 -13.94 12.54
CA CYS A 11 -10.25 -13.75 13.89
C CYS A 11 -9.23 -14.83 14.32
N GLY A 12 -8.80 -15.71 13.42
CA GLY A 12 -7.94 -16.87 13.73
C GLY A 12 -6.43 -16.63 13.81
N GLY A 13 -5.94 -15.38 13.70
CA GLY A 13 -4.50 -15.09 13.64
C GLY A 13 -3.79 -15.18 14.99
N GLU A 14 -2.59 -15.78 15.05
CA GLU A 14 -1.81 -15.94 16.29
C GLU A 14 -1.28 -14.63 16.92
N SER A 15 -1.51 -13.47 16.28
CA SER A 15 -1.11 -12.14 16.78
C SER A 15 0.32 -12.07 17.34
N ARG A 16 1.24 -12.88 16.80
CA ARG A 16 2.60 -13.10 17.36
C ARG A 16 3.42 -11.82 17.52
N ARG A 17 3.19 -10.82 16.66
CA ARG A 17 3.89 -9.52 16.69
C ARG A 17 3.38 -8.56 17.77
N MET A 18 2.14 -8.74 18.25
CA MET A 18 1.50 -7.88 19.25
C MET A 18 1.64 -8.39 20.69
N GLY A 19 2.02 -9.66 20.87
CA GLY A 19 2.07 -10.31 22.18
C GLY A 19 0.70 -10.55 22.84
N GLN A 20 -0.39 -10.03 22.26
CA GLN A 20 -1.77 -10.20 22.71
C GLN A 20 -2.72 -10.36 21.51
N ASP A 21 -3.87 -10.96 21.76
CA ASP A 21 -4.94 -11.19 20.79
C ASP A 21 -5.55 -9.84 20.32
N LYS A 22 -5.30 -9.47 19.06
CA LYS A 22 -5.71 -8.18 18.49
C LYS A 22 -7.22 -7.94 18.54
N ALA A 23 -8.01 -9.00 18.37
CA ALA A 23 -9.46 -8.91 18.41
C ALA A 23 -9.98 -8.40 19.76
N LYS A 24 -9.20 -8.58 20.84
CA LYS A 24 -9.52 -8.18 22.22
C LYS A 24 -8.96 -6.81 22.61
N LEU A 25 -8.19 -6.15 21.75
CA LEU A 25 -7.70 -4.80 21.99
C LEU A 25 -8.87 -3.83 22.07
N GLN A 26 -8.79 -2.81 22.93
CA GLN A 26 -9.91 -1.90 23.20
C GLN A 26 -9.83 -0.61 22.36
N VAL A 27 -10.95 -0.23 21.78
CA VAL A 27 -11.24 1.10 21.23
C VAL A 27 -12.35 1.73 22.06
N GLY A 28 -11.99 2.71 22.91
CA GLY A 28 -12.94 3.34 23.82
C GLY A 28 -13.57 2.33 24.77
N LYS A 29 -14.87 2.02 24.58
CA LYS A 29 -15.62 1.10 25.44
C LYS A 29 -15.71 -0.34 24.91
N TYR A 30 -15.31 -0.57 23.66
CA TYR A 30 -15.48 -1.83 22.96
C TYR A 30 -14.13 -2.42 22.59
N THR A 31 -14.06 -3.72 22.37
CA THR A 31 -12.93 -4.35 21.69
C THR A 31 -12.96 -4.05 20.19
N PHE A 32 -11.85 -4.25 19.49
CA PHE A 32 -11.77 -4.15 18.03
C PHE A 32 -12.83 -5.02 17.38
N LEU A 33 -12.96 -6.26 17.83
CA LEU A 33 -13.95 -7.18 17.31
C LEU A 33 -15.38 -6.70 17.58
N GLU A 34 -15.69 -6.26 18.81
CA GLU A 34 -17.01 -5.70 19.12
C GLU A 34 -17.34 -4.48 18.27
N GLN A 35 -16.36 -3.60 18.02
CA GLN A 35 -16.55 -2.42 17.18
C GLN A 35 -16.86 -2.80 15.73
N ILE A 36 -16.07 -3.70 15.13
CA ILE A 36 -16.29 -4.16 13.74
C ILE A 36 -17.63 -4.88 13.62
N VAL A 37 -17.96 -5.76 14.57
CA VAL A 37 -19.26 -6.47 14.58
C VAL A 37 -20.41 -5.48 14.60
N ARG A 38 -20.35 -4.44 15.44
CA ARG A 38 -21.40 -3.41 15.50
C ARG A 38 -21.48 -2.59 14.21
N ASN A 39 -20.34 -2.14 13.70
CA ASN A 39 -20.27 -1.37 12.44
C ASN A 39 -20.82 -2.13 11.23
N ILE A 40 -20.75 -3.47 11.28
CA ILE A 40 -21.25 -4.35 10.22
C ILE A 40 -22.70 -4.76 10.47
N MET A 41 -23.08 -5.17 11.67
CA MET A 41 -24.41 -5.74 11.95
C MET A 41 -25.55 -4.71 11.87
N ASP A 42 -25.32 -3.45 12.26
CA ASP A 42 -26.39 -2.48 12.47
C ASP A 42 -27.17 -2.13 11.17
N ASN A 43 -26.55 -2.32 9.99
CA ASN A 43 -27.18 -2.14 8.65
C ASN A 43 -26.96 -3.34 7.71
N GLY A 44 -26.60 -4.49 8.29
CA GLY A 44 -25.64 -5.44 7.72
C GLY A 44 -26.12 -6.58 6.81
N PRO A 45 -25.36 -7.69 6.78
CA PRO A 45 -25.65 -8.87 5.96
C PRO A 45 -26.87 -9.66 6.49
N ASP A 46 -27.45 -10.51 5.64
CA ASP A 46 -28.53 -11.44 6.04
C ASP A 46 -28.03 -12.53 7.00
N GLU A 47 -26.74 -12.87 6.96
CA GLU A 47 -26.10 -13.76 7.91
C GLU A 47 -24.63 -13.37 8.13
N MET A 48 -24.12 -13.64 9.32
CA MET A 48 -22.78 -13.24 9.72
C MET A 48 -22.06 -14.35 10.47
N PHE A 49 -20.78 -14.52 10.13
CA PHE A 49 -19.89 -15.52 10.70
C PHE A 49 -18.66 -14.89 11.35
N LEU A 50 -18.13 -15.58 12.36
CA LEU A 50 -16.82 -15.32 12.91
C LEU A 50 -15.93 -16.53 12.64
N SER A 51 -14.88 -16.37 11.83
CA SER A 51 -13.85 -17.40 11.66
C SER A 51 -12.92 -17.34 12.86
N VAL A 52 -12.92 -18.42 13.65
CA VAL A 52 -12.21 -18.52 14.93
C VAL A 52 -11.30 -19.73 14.96
N ARG A 53 -10.34 -19.69 15.89
CA ARG A 53 -9.48 -20.84 16.13
C ARG A 53 -10.23 -21.96 16.85
N ARG A 54 -11.04 -21.61 17.86
CA ARG A 54 -11.88 -22.53 18.64
C ARG A 54 -13.28 -21.93 18.75
N LYS A 55 -14.30 -22.77 18.74
CA LYS A 55 -15.73 -22.39 18.73
C LYS A 55 -16.15 -21.55 19.94
N ASN A 56 -15.44 -21.68 21.06
CA ASN A 56 -15.70 -20.91 22.27
C ASN A 56 -14.90 -19.60 22.36
N ASP A 57 -14.03 -19.30 21.39
CA ASP A 57 -13.34 -18.01 21.34
C ASP A 57 -14.37 -16.91 21.03
N TYR A 58 -14.32 -15.79 21.77
CA TYR A 58 -15.24 -14.65 21.64
C TYR A 58 -16.71 -15.01 21.84
N SER A 59 -17.01 -15.87 22.82
CA SER A 59 -18.38 -16.31 23.15
C SER A 59 -19.37 -15.18 23.49
N GLU A 60 -18.85 -14.02 23.87
CA GLU A 60 -19.58 -12.78 24.11
C GLU A 60 -20.20 -12.19 22.83
N ILE A 61 -19.62 -12.47 21.66
CA ILE A 61 -20.12 -12.02 20.35
C ILE A 61 -21.17 -13.00 19.86
N LYS A 62 -22.43 -12.55 19.77
CA LYS A 62 -23.56 -13.42 19.39
C LYS A 62 -23.76 -13.56 17.88
N VAL A 63 -22.72 -14.06 17.20
CA VAL A 63 -22.76 -14.45 15.77
C VAL A 63 -22.37 -15.92 15.63
N THR A 64 -22.49 -16.51 14.43
CA THR A 64 -22.13 -17.91 14.23
C THR A 64 -20.61 -18.09 14.15
N HIS A 65 -20.01 -18.79 15.11
CA HIS A 65 -18.58 -19.11 15.10
C HIS A 65 -18.28 -20.34 14.25
N ILE A 66 -17.36 -20.18 13.30
CA ILE A 66 -16.87 -21.24 12.42
C ILE A 66 -15.39 -21.48 12.72
N GLU A 67 -15.05 -22.69 13.11
CA GLU A 67 -13.65 -23.11 13.23
C GLU A 67 -13.05 -23.38 11.85
N ASP A 68 -11.76 -23.07 11.69
CA ASP A 68 -11.01 -23.48 10.50
C ASP A 68 -10.99 -25.01 10.39
N LEU A 69 -11.39 -25.54 9.23
CA LEU A 69 -11.40 -26.98 8.93
C LEU A 69 -10.01 -27.60 9.08
N GLU A 70 -8.96 -26.83 8.77
CA GLU A 70 -7.57 -27.20 9.03
C GLU A 70 -6.80 -26.05 9.68
N GLN A 71 -6.14 -26.33 10.79
CA GLN A 71 -5.41 -25.31 11.54
C GLN A 71 -4.11 -24.90 10.82
N ASN A 72 -3.66 -23.66 11.09
CA ASN A 72 -2.40 -23.08 10.58
C ASN A 72 -2.32 -22.88 9.05
N LYS A 73 -3.46 -22.86 8.34
CA LYS A 73 -3.53 -22.56 6.90
C LYS A 73 -3.87 -21.10 6.57
N GLY A 74 -3.76 -20.23 7.58
CA GLY A 74 -3.91 -18.78 7.42
C GLY A 74 -5.33 -18.35 7.06
N PRO A 75 -5.53 -17.08 6.65
CA PRO A 75 -6.86 -16.51 6.41
C PRO A 75 -7.61 -17.19 5.26
N LEU A 76 -6.89 -17.81 4.32
CA LEU A 76 -7.50 -18.53 3.20
C LEU A 76 -8.37 -19.71 3.68
N MET A 77 -7.92 -20.41 4.74
CA MET A 77 -8.70 -21.51 5.32
C MET A 77 -9.93 -21.02 6.09
N GLY A 78 -9.85 -19.86 6.75
CA GLY A 78 -11.01 -19.22 7.37
C GLY A 78 -12.07 -18.83 6.35
N ILE A 79 -11.66 -18.26 5.21
CA ILE A 79 -12.57 -17.97 4.09
C ILE A 79 -13.21 -19.27 3.59
N TYR A 80 -12.41 -20.30 3.28
CA TYR A 80 -12.89 -21.58 2.77
C TYR A 80 -13.90 -22.25 3.72
N SER A 81 -13.57 -22.31 5.02
CA SER A 81 -14.40 -22.94 6.04
C SER A 81 -15.77 -22.27 6.17
N VAL A 82 -15.81 -20.93 6.06
CA VAL A 82 -17.09 -20.20 6.04
C VAL A 82 -17.83 -20.38 4.71
N MET A 83 -17.15 -20.35 3.56
CA MET A 83 -17.79 -20.59 2.27
C MET A 83 -18.49 -21.96 2.20
N CYS A 84 -17.97 -22.99 2.88
CA CYS A 84 -18.62 -24.30 2.96
C CYS A 84 -20.01 -24.27 3.62
N VAL A 85 -20.24 -23.35 4.57
CA VAL A 85 -21.47 -23.30 5.37
C VAL A 85 -22.36 -22.10 5.07
N ALA A 86 -21.82 -21.04 4.47
CA ALA A 86 -22.56 -19.84 4.10
C ALA A 86 -23.74 -20.17 3.16
N SER A 87 -24.89 -19.57 3.40
CA SER A 87 -26.12 -19.83 2.65
C SER A 87 -26.13 -19.12 1.29
N TYR A 88 -25.43 -17.99 1.17
CA TYR A 88 -25.57 -17.08 0.02
C TYR A 88 -24.34 -17.04 -0.88
N GLU A 89 -24.58 -16.62 -2.13
CA GLU A 89 -23.54 -16.60 -3.18
C GLU A 89 -22.54 -15.46 -2.99
N LYS A 90 -22.97 -14.32 -2.45
CA LYS A 90 -22.11 -13.16 -2.21
C LYS A 90 -21.64 -13.17 -0.76
N ILE A 91 -20.34 -13.24 -0.55
CA ILE A 91 -19.73 -13.33 0.78
C ILE A 91 -18.78 -12.15 0.96
N TRP A 92 -19.09 -11.25 1.89
CA TRP A 92 -18.21 -10.18 2.32
C TRP A 92 -17.18 -10.75 3.30
N VAL A 93 -15.90 -10.54 3.02
CA VAL A 93 -14.79 -10.99 3.87
C VAL A 93 -14.11 -9.76 4.45
N THR A 94 -14.05 -9.67 5.78
CA THR A 94 -13.24 -8.68 6.49
C THR A 94 -12.34 -9.33 7.55
N SER A 95 -11.22 -8.68 7.91
CA SER A 95 -10.36 -9.10 9.03
C SER A 95 -10.51 -8.20 10.25
N CYS A 96 -10.25 -8.75 11.44
CA CYS A 96 -10.36 -8.01 12.70
C CYS A 96 -9.28 -6.93 12.94
N ASP A 97 -8.37 -6.73 11.99
CA ASP A 97 -7.30 -5.73 12.06
C ASP A 97 -7.67 -4.37 11.46
N MET A 98 -8.85 -4.23 10.84
CA MET A 98 -9.38 -2.96 10.30
C MET A 98 -10.57 -2.48 11.15
N PRO A 99 -10.34 -1.84 12.32
CA PRO A 99 -11.41 -1.52 13.28
C PRO A 99 -12.40 -0.44 12.81
N PHE A 100 -12.06 0.30 11.76
CA PHE A 100 -12.90 1.39 11.22
C PHE A 100 -13.73 0.96 10.01
N ILE A 101 -13.63 -0.30 9.60
CA ILE A 101 -14.46 -0.79 8.51
C ILE A 101 -15.91 -0.82 8.97
N ASP A 102 -16.80 -0.39 8.08
CA ASP A 102 -18.24 -0.39 8.29
C ASP A 102 -18.97 -1.03 7.10
N TRP A 103 -20.27 -1.23 7.25
CA TRP A 103 -21.07 -1.86 6.21
C TRP A 103 -21.16 -1.04 4.91
N GLN A 104 -21.04 0.28 5.00
CA GLN A 104 -21.14 1.16 3.83
C GLN A 104 -20.06 0.85 2.79
N VAL A 105 -18.84 0.51 3.22
CA VAL A 105 -17.76 0.09 2.30
C VAL A 105 -18.17 -1.18 1.52
N ALA A 106 -18.81 -2.14 2.20
CA ALA A 106 -19.29 -3.34 1.53
C ALA A 106 -20.39 -3.02 0.51
N GLU A 107 -21.32 -2.12 0.83
CA GLU A 107 -22.38 -1.68 -0.08
C GLU A 107 -21.85 -0.97 -1.32
N GLU A 108 -20.88 -0.07 -1.16
CA GLU A 108 -20.24 0.63 -2.28
C GLU A 108 -19.49 -0.31 -3.20
N LEU A 109 -18.82 -1.32 -2.65
CA LEU A 109 -18.13 -2.33 -3.45
C LEU A 109 -19.10 -3.31 -4.12
N ALA A 110 -20.29 -3.52 -3.55
CA ALA A 110 -21.27 -4.45 -4.08
C ALA A 110 -21.80 -4.03 -5.46
N VAL A 111 -21.73 -2.75 -5.81
CA VAL A 111 -22.17 -2.23 -7.12
C VAL A 111 -21.31 -2.77 -8.27
N TYR A 112 -20.03 -3.09 -7.99
CA TYR A 112 -19.10 -3.69 -8.95
C TYR A 112 -19.20 -5.21 -9.00
N PHE A 113 -20.03 -5.81 -8.14
CA PHE A 113 -20.14 -7.26 -8.02
C PHE A 113 -21.19 -7.85 -8.96
N GLU A 114 -20.92 -7.68 -10.25
CA GLU A 114 -21.75 -8.10 -11.37
C GLU A 114 -21.60 -9.60 -11.69
N ASP A 115 -22.52 -10.12 -12.51
CA ASP A 115 -22.46 -11.51 -12.98
C ASP A 115 -21.17 -11.75 -13.78
N GLY A 116 -20.50 -12.85 -13.46
CA GLY A 116 -19.20 -13.17 -14.06
C GLY A 116 -17.99 -12.53 -13.38
N ILE A 117 -18.16 -11.71 -12.34
CA ILE A 117 -17.07 -11.30 -11.45
C ILE A 117 -17.02 -12.24 -10.25
N ASP A 118 -15.88 -12.86 -9.99
CA ASP A 118 -15.70 -13.84 -8.92
C ASP A 118 -15.30 -13.18 -7.58
N ALA A 119 -14.63 -12.02 -7.64
CA ALA A 119 -14.28 -11.22 -6.47
C ALA A 119 -14.20 -9.72 -6.80
N VAL A 120 -14.55 -8.85 -5.84
CA VAL A 120 -14.33 -7.40 -5.90
C VAL A 120 -13.34 -7.02 -4.82
N ILE A 121 -12.18 -6.51 -5.22
CA ILE A 121 -11.04 -6.23 -4.34
C ILE A 121 -10.71 -4.73 -4.37
N PRO A 122 -10.78 -4.04 -3.23
CA PRO A 122 -10.29 -2.66 -3.14
C PRO A 122 -8.77 -2.61 -3.31
N VAL A 123 -8.30 -1.57 -3.99
CA VAL A 123 -6.89 -1.30 -4.24
C VAL A 123 -6.62 0.18 -4.01
N ASP A 124 -5.60 0.51 -3.22
CA ASP A 124 -5.18 1.91 -3.06
C ASP A 124 -4.21 2.35 -4.16
N ARG A 125 -3.86 3.64 -4.19
CA ARG A 125 -2.86 4.23 -5.09
C ARG A 125 -1.48 3.55 -5.05
N THR A 126 -1.17 2.77 -4.01
CA THR A 126 0.08 2.00 -3.91
C THR A 126 -0.02 0.62 -4.55
N GLY A 127 -1.20 0.23 -5.06
CA GLY A 127 -1.44 -1.12 -5.60
C GLY A 127 -1.70 -2.17 -4.51
N LYS A 128 -1.80 -1.77 -3.24
CA LYS A 128 -2.11 -2.70 -2.14
C LYS A 128 -3.53 -3.19 -2.30
N LYS A 129 -3.66 -4.50 -2.52
CA LYS A 129 -4.93 -5.22 -2.62
C LYS A 129 -5.44 -5.59 -1.23
N TYR A 130 -6.61 -5.07 -0.86
CA TYR A 130 -7.29 -5.36 0.40
C TYR A 130 -8.08 -6.66 0.32
N VAL A 131 -7.37 -7.78 0.13
CA VAL A 131 -7.97 -9.11 -0.11
C VAL A 131 -8.76 -9.66 1.07
N LEU A 132 -8.55 -9.12 2.28
CA LEU A 132 -9.33 -9.46 3.47
C LEU A 132 -10.30 -8.33 3.83
N CYS A 133 -10.74 -7.54 2.85
CA CYS A 133 -11.78 -6.51 2.96
C CYS A 133 -12.48 -6.41 1.59
N ALA A 134 -13.18 -7.48 1.22
CA ALA A 134 -13.54 -7.71 -0.17
C ALA A 134 -14.76 -8.63 -0.33
N TRP A 135 -15.38 -8.58 -1.50
CA TRP A 135 -16.41 -9.52 -1.90
C TRP A 135 -15.84 -10.73 -2.62
N TYR A 136 -16.37 -11.91 -2.32
CA TYR A 136 -16.06 -13.16 -3.00
C TYR A 136 -17.34 -13.94 -3.33
N ARG A 137 -17.32 -14.70 -4.43
CA ARG A 137 -18.41 -15.60 -4.80
C ARG A 137 -18.22 -16.96 -4.16
N LYS A 138 -19.28 -17.51 -3.59
CA LYS A 138 -19.28 -18.87 -3.05
C LYS A 138 -18.99 -19.92 -4.14
N SER A 139 -19.40 -19.70 -5.39
CA SER A 139 -19.05 -20.58 -6.52
C SER A 139 -17.54 -20.75 -6.77
N THR A 140 -16.68 -19.91 -6.18
CA THR A 140 -15.22 -20.07 -6.22
C THR A 140 -14.69 -21.14 -5.25
N LEU A 141 -15.55 -21.79 -4.47
CA LEU A 141 -15.18 -22.74 -3.41
C LEU A 141 -14.22 -23.85 -3.89
N GLU A 142 -14.48 -24.47 -5.04
CA GLU A 142 -13.58 -25.51 -5.58
C GLU A 142 -12.21 -24.94 -6.01
N ILE A 143 -12.18 -23.72 -6.55
CA ILE A 143 -10.92 -23.02 -6.89
C ILE A 143 -10.11 -22.75 -5.61
N LEU A 144 -10.78 -22.30 -4.54
CA LEU A 144 -10.14 -22.10 -3.24
C LEU A 144 -9.60 -23.41 -2.67
N LYS A 145 -10.37 -24.49 -2.76
CA LYS A 145 -9.97 -25.82 -2.30
C LYS A 145 -8.70 -26.30 -3.01
N GLU A 146 -8.70 -26.28 -4.34
CA GLU A 146 -7.53 -26.67 -5.14
C GLU A 146 -6.31 -25.78 -4.84
N HIS A 147 -6.54 -24.49 -4.60
CA HIS A 147 -5.46 -23.56 -4.24
C HIS A 147 -4.85 -23.92 -2.87
N LEU A 148 -5.68 -24.25 -1.88
CA LEU A 148 -5.25 -24.74 -0.57
C LEU A 148 -4.50 -26.07 -0.66
N GLU A 149 -4.96 -27.00 -1.49
CA GLU A 149 -4.33 -28.31 -1.72
C GLU A 149 -2.96 -28.18 -2.39
N SER A 150 -2.73 -27.13 -3.19
CA SER A 150 -1.41 -26.83 -3.78
C SER A 150 -0.34 -26.42 -2.76
N GLY A 151 -0.75 -26.09 -1.53
CA GLY A 151 0.12 -25.57 -0.47
C GLY A 151 0.37 -24.06 -0.55
N ASP A 152 -0.17 -23.36 -1.54
CA ASP A 152 -0.11 -21.90 -1.61
C ASP A 152 -1.18 -21.26 -0.70
N LEU A 153 -0.76 -20.83 0.48
CA LEU A 153 -1.66 -20.26 1.49
C LEU A 153 -1.95 -18.75 1.29
N LYS A 154 -1.42 -18.12 0.23
CA LYS A 154 -1.55 -16.68 0.03
C LYS A 154 -2.83 -16.34 -0.74
N VAL A 155 -3.77 -15.66 -0.08
CA VAL A 155 -5.01 -15.15 -0.70
C VAL A 155 -4.73 -14.26 -1.93
N LYS A 156 -3.62 -13.50 -1.92
CA LYS A 156 -3.23 -12.68 -3.10
C LYS A 156 -2.93 -13.52 -4.35
N HIS A 157 -2.39 -14.73 -4.18
CA HIS A 157 -2.06 -15.59 -5.30
C HIS A 157 -3.32 -16.25 -5.89
N LEU A 158 -4.32 -16.56 -5.05
CA LEU A 158 -5.63 -17.05 -5.49
C LEU A 158 -6.28 -16.14 -6.55
N LEU A 159 -6.08 -14.82 -6.45
CA LEU A 159 -6.64 -13.85 -7.40
C LEU A 159 -6.26 -14.12 -8.86
N GLY A 160 -5.11 -14.77 -9.12
CA GLY A 160 -4.71 -15.16 -10.48
C GLY A 160 -5.59 -16.24 -11.10
N ARG A 161 -6.45 -16.89 -10.31
CA ARG A 161 -7.38 -17.95 -10.71
C ARG A 161 -8.84 -17.47 -10.72
N LEU A 162 -9.08 -16.21 -10.37
CA LEU A 162 -10.41 -15.61 -10.26
C LEU A 162 -10.59 -14.49 -11.28
N ARG A 163 -11.82 -14.24 -11.72
CA ARG A 163 -12.18 -13.01 -12.43
C ARG A 163 -12.39 -11.90 -11.42
N VAL A 164 -11.40 -11.03 -11.27
CA VAL A 164 -11.38 -10.01 -10.23
C VAL A 164 -11.71 -8.64 -10.79
N CYS A 165 -12.66 -7.94 -10.15
CA CYS A 165 -12.84 -6.50 -10.32
C CYS A 165 -12.01 -5.78 -9.25
N TYR A 166 -11.10 -4.89 -9.68
CA TYR A 166 -10.31 -4.06 -8.78
C TYR A 166 -10.91 -2.66 -8.71
N VAL A 167 -11.17 -2.17 -7.50
CA VAL A 167 -11.83 -0.88 -7.27
C VAL A 167 -10.89 0.04 -6.49
N ALA A 168 -10.71 1.28 -6.97
CA ALA A 168 -9.86 2.25 -6.30
C ALA A 168 -10.47 2.66 -4.95
N VAL A 169 -9.70 2.56 -3.86
CA VAL A 169 -10.14 2.95 -2.51
C VAL A 169 -10.49 4.44 -2.44
N GLU A 170 -9.86 5.28 -3.24
CA GLU A 170 -10.06 6.72 -3.24
C GLU A 170 -11.40 7.15 -3.86
N GLY A 171 -12.11 6.22 -4.52
CA GLY A 171 -13.47 6.41 -5.00
C GLY A 171 -14.55 5.95 -4.02
N LEU A 172 -14.18 5.38 -2.86
CA LEU A 172 -15.10 4.91 -1.81
C LEU A 172 -15.23 5.98 -0.72
N THR A 173 -16.37 6.04 -0.03
CA THR A 173 -16.66 7.11 0.95
C THR A 173 -15.65 7.18 2.10
N ASP A 174 -15.44 8.42 2.55
CA ASP A 174 -14.52 8.87 3.60
C ASP A 174 -13.02 8.49 3.45
N GLY A 175 -12.60 7.89 2.34
CA GLY A 175 -11.19 7.71 1.97
C GLY A 175 -10.47 6.54 2.65
N SER A 176 -9.15 6.50 2.51
CA SER A 176 -8.28 5.35 2.87
C SER A 176 -8.24 5.00 4.37
N HIS A 177 -8.73 5.88 5.25
CA HIS A 177 -8.65 5.69 6.70
C HIS A 177 -9.48 4.48 7.21
N LYS A 178 -10.59 4.13 6.55
CA LYS A 178 -11.40 2.94 6.90
C LYS A 178 -10.65 1.63 6.68
N PHE A 179 -9.65 1.64 5.81
CA PHE A 179 -8.81 0.50 5.45
C PHE A 179 -7.50 0.44 6.25
N GLN A 180 -7.38 1.23 7.31
CA GLN A 180 -6.20 1.24 8.16
C GLN A 180 -6.12 -0.04 9.00
N ASN A 181 -5.07 -0.84 8.78
CA ASN A 181 -4.79 -1.99 9.61
C ASN A 181 -3.99 -1.57 10.85
N ILE A 182 -4.39 -2.04 12.03
CA ILE A 182 -3.61 -1.88 13.25
C ILE A 182 -2.92 -3.20 13.59
N ASN A 183 -1.60 -3.20 13.49
CA ASN A 183 -0.74 -4.36 13.51
C ASN A 183 0.33 -4.36 14.59
N THR A 184 0.70 -3.20 15.14
CA THR A 184 1.73 -3.03 16.17
C THR A 184 1.19 -2.36 17.44
N ARG A 185 1.92 -2.54 18.56
CA ARG A 185 1.51 -2.01 19.88
C ARG A 185 1.63 -0.50 19.87
N GLU A 186 2.61 0.00 19.14
CA GLU A 186 2.91 1.39 18.90
C GLU A 186 1.80 2.05 18.07
N GLU A 187 1.31 1.38 17.00
CA GLU A 187 0.14 1.83 16.22
C GLU A 187 -1.12 1.89 17.11
N TYR A 188 -1.34 0.89 17.96
CA TYR A 188 -2.45 0.87 18.93
C TYR A 188 -2.35 1.97 20.00
N GLN A 189 -1.14 2.30 20.46
CA GLN A 189 -0.90 3.37 21.45
C GLN A 189 -1.06 4.76 20.83
N ALA A 190 -0.55 4.98 19.61
CA ALA A 190 -0.77 6.22 18.88
C ALA A 190 -2.28 6.45 18.63
N PHE A 191 -3.01 5.37 18.37
CA PHE A 191 -4.45 5.37 18.16
C PHE A 191 -5.26 5.68 19.44
N THR A 192 -4.98 5.02 20.56
CA THR A 192 -5.68 5.28 21.83
C THR A 192 -5.33 6.67 22.39
N GLY A 193 -4.10 7.16 22.19
CA GLY A 193 -3.68 8.50 22.58
C GLY A 193 -4.35 9.65 21.81
N GLN A 194 -4.78 9.44 20.56
CA GLN A 194 -5.56 10.42 19.80
C GLN A 194 -7.04 10.43 20.22
N SER A 195 -7.59 9.30 20.63
CA SER A 195 -9.00 9.16 21.04
C SER A 195 -9.33 9.97 22.31
N ASP A 196 -8.37 10.12 23.22
CA ASP A 196 -8.50 10.98 24.41
C ASP A 196 -8.42 12.48 24.08
N SER A 197 -7.93 12.85 22.90
CA SER A 197 -7.77 14.26 22.48
C SER A 197 -8.97 14.81 21.70
N ILE A 198 -9.89 13.96 21.25
CA ILE A 198 -11.12 14.36 20.54
C ILE A 198 -12.23 14.74 21.54
N SER A 199 -12.14 14.28 22.79
CA SER A 199 -13.10 14.64 23.86
C SER A 199 -12.77 15.95 24.60
N ASN A 200 -11.61 16.57 24.36
CA ASN A 200 -11.13 17.74 25.11
C ASN A 200 -10.52 18.83 24.23
N ARG A 201 -11.21 19.28 23.18
CA ARG A 201 -10.88 20.52 22.46
C ARG A 201 -11.91 21.63 22.71
N GLU A 202 -12.07 21.98 23.97
CA GLU A 202 -12.30 23.35 24.37
C GLU A 202 -11.17 23.77 25.33
N SER A 203 -10.69 25.00 25.17
CA SER A 203 -9.77 25.71 26.08
C SER A 203 -8.24 25.45 25.98
N CYS A 204 -7.60 26.34 25.21
CA CYS A 204 -6.57 27.30 25.65
C CYS A 204 -5.12 26.84 25.97
N GLY A 205 -4.15 27.60 25.44
CA GLY A 205 -2.99 28.07 26.23
C GLY A 205 -1.60 27.69 25.75
N LYS A 206 -0.81 28.70 25.39
CA LYS A 206 0.62 28.69 25.00
C LYS A 206 1.54 28.07 26.07
N SER A 207 2.64 27.44 25.66
CA SER A 207 4.02 27.81 26.09
C SER A 207 5.10 26.91 25.46
N ALA A 208 6.30 27.49 25.33
CA ALA A 208 7.47 26.97 24.65
C ALA A 208 8.32 26.04 25.54
N GLY A 209 9.06 25.11 24.92
CA GLY A 209 10.08 24.30 25.58
C GLY A 209 10.91 23.49 24.57
N THR A 210 12.20 23.86 24.46
CA THR A 210 13.28 23.13 23.78
C THR A 210 13.57 21.78 24.43
N ALA A 211 13.71 20.70 23.64
CA ALA A 211 14.73 19.65 23.81
C ALA A 211 14.55 18.49 22.81
N VAL A 212 15.68 18.11 22.19
CA VAL A 212 16.12 16.75 21.80
C VAL A 212 15.13 15.91 20.98
N ARG A 213 15.49 15.68 19.70
CA ARG A 213 14.81 14.75 18.79
C ARG A 213 15.25 13.31 19.10
N PRO A 214 14.36 12.40 19.54
CA PRO A 214 14.61 10.97 19.46
C PRO A 214 14.16 10.45 18.10
N ASP A 215 14.86 9.41 17.65
CA ASP A 215 14.82 8.84 16.30
C ASP A 215 13.41 8.42 15.84
N LYS A 216 13.08 8.85 14.62
CA LYS A 216 11.83 8.55 13.90
C LYS A 216 11.87 7.13 13.34
N GLU A 217 10.93 6.28 13.73
CA GLU A 217 10.59 5.08 12.95
C GLU A 217 9.71 5.47 11.74
N LEU A 218 10.08 4.93 10.58
CA LEU A 218 9.69 5.35 9.24
C LEU A 218 8.36 4.76 8.77
N HIS A 219 7.30 5.56 8.78
CA HIS A 219 6.30 5.52 7.69
C HIS A 219 6.87 6.37 6.56
N THR A 220 7.23 5.78 5.41
CA THR A 220 7.69 6.59 4.28
C THR A 220 6.50 7.12 3.50
N ASP A 221 5.90 8.21 3.99
CA ASP A 221 5.20 9.19 3.16
C ASP A 221 6.21 10.06 2.38
N ILE A 222 7.35 9.49 1.97
CA ILE A 222 8.36 10.22 1.20
C ILE A 222 7.82 10.35 -0.23
N PRO A 223 7.58 11.56 -0.74
CA PRO A 223 7.08 11.73 -2.09
C PRO A 223 8.03 11.09 -3.11
N ILE A 224 7.45 10.39 -4.10
CA ILE A 224 8.19 9.75 -5.19
C ILE A 224 7.76 10.40 -6.49
N VAL A 225 8.73 10.87 -7.30
CA VAL A 225 8.45 11.46 -8.61
C VAL A 225 9.29 10.78 -9.69
N SER A 226 8.61 10.25 -10.70
CA SER A 226 9.23 9.51 -11.79
C SER A 226 9.48 10.39 -13.01
N PHE A 227 10.73 10.44 -13.46
CA PHE A 227 11.11 11.11 -14.70
C PHE A 227 11.06 10.12 -15.88
N VAL A 228 10.11 10.36 -16.79
CA VAL A 228 9.83 9.47 -17.92
C VAL A 228 10.20 10.15 -19.23
N ALA A 229 11.04 9.50 -20.02
CA ALA A 229 11.47 10.00 -21.31
C ALA A 229 12.00 8.86 -22.18
N TYR A 230 11.97 9.01 -23.50
CA TYR A 230 12.70 8.10 -24.40
C TYR A 230 14.22 8.24 -24.22
N SER A 231 14.97 7.18 -24.52
CA SER A 231 16.43 7.23 -24.51
C SER A 231 16.96 8.34 -25.45
N GLY A 232 18.00 9.06 -25.01
CA GLY A 232 18.63 10.16 -25.76
C GLY A 232 17.96 11.54 -25.59
N THR A 233 16.94 11.67 -24.75
CA THR A 233 16.22 12.94 -24.50
C THR A 233 16.89 13.88 -23.48
N GLY A 234 18.01 13.47 -22.88
CA GLY A 234 18.76 14.28 -21.91
C GLY A 234 18.19 14.26 -20.48
N LYS A 235 17.40 13.24 -20.13
CA LYS A 235 16.82 13.06 -18.78
C LYS A 235 17.87 13.06 -17.66
N THR A 236 18.93 12.27 -17.80
CA THR A 236 20.02 12.24 -16.80
C THR A 236 20.68 13.60 -16.66
N THR A 237 21.00 14.27 -17.77
CA THR A 237 21.57 15.63 -17.78
C THR A 237 20.64 16.67 -17.14
N PHE A 238 19.32 16.52 -17.30
CA PHE A 238 18.36 17.38 -16.63
C PHE A 238 18.34 17.13 -15.12
N LEU A 239 18.30 15.86 -14.70
CA LEU A 239 18.33 15.47 -13.28
C LEU A 239 19.63 15.91 -12.57
N GLU A 240 20.78 15.79 -13.23
CA GLU A 240 22.07 16.29 -12.72
C GLU A 240 22.05 17.79 -12.44
N ARG A 241 21.37 18.58 -13.27
CA ARG A 241 21.19 20.03 -13.05
C ARG A 241 20.12 20.33 -12.00
N LEU A 242 19.09 19.48 -11.87
CA LEU A 242 17.96 19.66 -10.96
C LEU A 242 18.30 19.35 -9.51
N ILE A 243 19.02 18.24 -9.26
CA ILE A 243 19.30 17.77 -7.89
C ILE A 243 20.02 18.83 -7.04
N PRO A 244 21.08 19.53 -7.53
CA PRO A 244 21.71 20.60 -6.76
C PRO A 244 20.76 21.73 -6.37
N LYS A 245 19.81 22.07 -7.25
CA LYS A 245 18.81 23.13 -7.02
C LYS A 245 17.78 22.70 -5.96
N LEU A 246 17.36 21.44 -5.96
CA LEU A 246 16.51 20.87 -4.90
C LEU A 246 17.25 20.83 -3.56
N LYS A 247 18.53 20.44 -3.56
CA LYS A 247 19.37 20.44 -2.34
C LYS A 247 19.58 21.86 -1.80
N ALA A 248 19.73 22.87 -2.66
CA ALA A 248 19.82 24.26 -2.25
C ALA A 248 18.56 24.77 -1.53
N ARG A 249 17.40 24.12 -1.76
CA ARG A 249 16.13 24.37 -1.05
C ARG A 249 15.98 23.55 0.24
N GLY A 250 17.04 22.86 0.66
CA GLY A 250 17.09 22.10 1.91
C GLY A 250 16.57 20.66 1.81
N LEU A 251 16.19 20.18 0.62
CA LEU A 251 15.72 18.80 0.45
C LEU A 251 16.88 17.81 0.44
N LYS A 252 16.72 16.73 1.18
CA LYS A 252 17.51 15.50 1.05
C LYS A 252 16.89 14.64 -0.05
N ILE A 253 17.70 14.22 -1.02
CA ILE A 253 17.21 13.58 -2.24
C ILE A 253 17.80 12.19 -2.38
N ALA A 254 16.96 11.20 -2.71
CA ALA A 254 17.39 9.93 -3.29
C ALA A 254 17.11 9.91 -4.79
N ILE A 255 17.95 9.22 -5.56
CA ILE A 255 17.76 8.98 -7.00
C ILE A 255 17.85 7.49 -7.27
N VAL A 256 16.85 6.92 -7.94
CA VAL A 256 16.80 5.50 -8.30
C VAL A 256 16.64 5.37 -9.80
N LYS A 257 17.58 4.70 -10.47
CA LYS A 257 17.50 4.42 -11.89
C LYS A 257 17.00 2.99 -12.11
N HIS A 258 16.01 2.83 -12.99
CA HIS A 258 15.55 1.52 -13.44
C HIS A 258 16.03 1.29 -14.87
N ASP A 259 17.04 0.45 -15.01
CA ASP A 259 17.52 -0.02 -16.31
C ASP A 259 16.96 -1.42 -16.59
N GLY A 260 16.49 -1.68 -17.81
CA GLY A 260 15.86 -2.94 -18.20
C GLY A 260 16.84 -4.09 -18.44
N HIS A 261 18.13 -3.87 -18.19
CA HIS A 261 19.22 -4.81 -18.43
C HIS A 261 19.91 -5.20 -17.11
N ARG A 262 20.62 -6.33 -17.10
CA ARG A 262 21.56 -6.67 -16.01
C ARG A 262 22.51 -5.48 -15.83
N PHE A 263 22.45 -4.85 -14.67
CA PHE A 263 23.34 -3.75 -14.32
C PHE A 263 24.50 -4.30 -13.50
N GLU A 264 25.73 -4.06 -13.96
CA GLU A 264 26.94 -4.39 -13.21
C GLU A 264 27.39 -3.13 -12.46
N ILE A 265 27.24 -3.15 -11.13
CA ILE A 265 27.73 -2.07 -10.25
C ILE A 265 29.22 -2.25 -9.97
N ASP A 266 29.69 -3.50 -9.97
CA ASP A 266 31.03 -3.86 -9.50
C ASP A 266 31.97 -4.24 -10.64
N HIS A 267 33.26 -4.08 -10.38
CA HIS A 267 34.30 -4.56 -11.31
C HIS A 267 34.64 -6.01 -11.00
N GLU A 268 34.73 -6.83 -12.04
CA GLU A 268 35.06 -8.24 -11.92
C GLU A 268 36.33 -8.48 -11.09
N GLY A 269 36.24 -9.38 -10.09
CA GLY A 269 37.36 -9.78 -9.24
C GLY A 269 37.54 -9.01 -7.93
N LYS A 270 36.73 -7.97 -7.65
CA LYS A 270 36.68 -7.33 -6.32
C LYS A 270 35.95 -8.20 -5.30
N ASP A 271 36.15 -7.91 -4.01
CA ASP A 271 35.56 -8.72 -2.93
C ASP A 271 34.02 -8.77 -2.99
N SER A 272 33.36 -7.67 -3.36
CA SER A 272 31.89 -7.64 -3.53
C SER A 272 31.42 -8.56 -4.67
N ASP A 273 32.06 -8.53 -5.85
CA ASP A 273 31.81 -9.47 -6.96
C ASP A 273 32.06 -10.93 -6.53
N ARG A 274 33.13 -11.18 -5.78
CA ARG A 274 33.43 -12.53 -5.25
C ARG A 274 32.36 -13.02 -4.27
N PHE A 275 31.84 -12.16 -3.40
CA PHE A 275 30.74 -12.52 -2.49
C PHE A 275 29.43 -12.78 -3.24
N THR A 276 29.11 -11.97 -4.24
CA THR A 276 27.94 -12.19 -5.11
C THR A 276 28.05 -13.52 -5.86
N LYS A 277 29.21 -13.81 -6.48
CA LYS A 277 29.48 -15.09 -7.16
C LYS A 277 29.47 -16.29 -6.21
N ALA A 278 29.84 -16.09 -4.95
CA ALA A 278 29.76 -17.12 -3.92
C ALA A 278 28.32 -17.38 -3.42
N GLY A 279 27.34 -16.58 -3.83
CA GLY A 279 25.93 -16.76 -3.50
C GLY A 279 25.43 -15.91 -2.32
N ALA A 280 26.11 -14.82 -1.96
CA ALA A 280 25.60 -13.90 -0.94
C ALA A 280 24.34 -13.18 -1.46
N ASP A 281 23.20 -13.35 -0.77
CA ASP A 281 21.94 -12.67 -1.12
C ASP A 281 22.01 -11.14 -0.94
N VAL A 282 22.85 -10.68 -0.03
CA VAL A 282 23.09 -9.25 0.28
C VAL A 282 24.58 -9.02 0.53
N THR A 283 25.16 -8.02 -0.13
CA THR A 283 26.57 -7.60 0.03
C THR A 283 26.63 -6.14 0.48
N GLY A 284 27.39 -5.85 1.54
CA GLY A 284 27.59 -4.49 2.04
C GLY A 284 29.05 -4.04 1.95
N LEU A 285 29.28 -2.80 1.54
CA LEU A 285 30.57 -2.10 1.58
C LEU A 285 30.42 -0.81 2.37
N ILE A 286 31.26 -0.57 3.36
CA ILE A 286 31.18 0.62 4.23
C ILE A 286 32.56 1.25 4.37
N SER A 287 32.64 2.57 4.20
CA SER A 287 33.80 3.40 4.54
C SER A 287 33.38 4.61 5.38
N SER A 288 34.34 5.43 5.80
CA SER A 288 34.07 6.69 6.51
C SER A 288 33.33 7.73 5.69
N GLU A 289 33.28 7.57 4.36
CA GLU A 289 32.68 8.55 3.43
C GLU A 289 31.40 8.07 2.77
N LYS A 290 31.24 6.75 2.59
CA LYS A 290 30.10 6.16 1.86
C LYS A 290 29.83 4.72 2.27
N ALA A 291 28.58 4.32 2.12
CA ALA A 291 28.15 2.93 2.22
C ALA A 291 27.44 2.53 0.92
N VAL A 292 27.57 1.25 0.55
CA VAL A 292 26.85 0.61 -0.56
C VAL A 292 26.24 -0.67 -0.03
N LEU A 293 24.95 -0.87 -0.29
CA LEU A 293 24.26 -2.12 -0.03
C LEU A 293 23.76 -2.66 -1.37
N MET A 294 24.21 -3.86 -1.72
CA MET A 294 23.82 -4.56 -2.93
C MET A 294 22.90 -5.71 -2.55
N GLU A 295 21.68 -5.72 -3.07
CA GLU A 295 20.79 -6.87 -3.00
C GLU A 295 20.96 -7.71 -4.26
N ASN A 296 21.61 -8.87 -4.13
CA ASN A 296 21.92 -9.77 -5.25
C ASN A 296 20.76 -10.72 -5.61
N ARG A 297 19.58 -10.45 -5.04
CA ARG A 297 18.33 -11.17 -5.25
C ARG A 297 17.37 -10.31 -6.05
N GLN A 298 16.44 -10.97 -6.74
CA GLN A 298 15.36 -10.27 -7.41
C GLN A 298 14.51 -9.51 -6.37
N THR A 299 14.40 -8.21 -6.55
CA THR A 299 13.70 -7.32 -5.62
C THR A 299 12.64 -6.55 -6.41
N ASP A 300 11.42 -6.52 -5.88
CA ASP A 300 10.37 -5.68 -6.43
C ASP A 300 10.77 -4.20 -6.30
N PRO A 301 10.65 -3.37 -7.35
CA PRO A 301 11.06 -1.97 -7.26
C PRO A 301 10.42 -1.15 -6.15
N GLU A 302 9.17 -1.44 -5.79
CA GLU A 302 8.51 -0.76 -4.67
C GLU A 302 9.12 -1.18 -3.34
N ASP A 303 9.43 -2.46 -3.18
CA ASP A 303 10.11 -2.97 -1.99
C ASP A 303 11.54 -2.43 -1.86
N PHE A 304 12.22 -2.13 -2.97
CA PHE A 304 13.49 -1.41 -2.95
C PHE A 304 13.31 0.05 -2.50
N LEU A 305 12.34 0.76 -3.07
CA LEU A 305 12.08 2.17 -2.74
C LEU A 305 11.68 2.37 -1.27
N LYS A 306 10.93 1.43 -0.68
CA LYS A 306 10.56 1.44 0.76
C LYS A 306 11.74 1.33 1.72
N LYS A 307 12.90 0.83 1.25
CA LYS A 307 14.12 0.74 2.06
C LYS A 307 14.88 2.07 2.11
N ILE A 308 14.51 3.03 1.26
CA ILE A 308 15.14 4.34 1.22
C ILE A 308 14.54 5.19 2.34
N ASP A 309 15.40 5.59 3.27
CA ASP A 309 15.05 6.42 4.42
C ASP A 309 15.88 7.71 4.44
N GLY A 310 15.56 8.60 5.40
CA GLY A 310 16.37 9.78 5.68
C GLY A 310 16.40 10.86 4.59
N VAL A 311 15.54 10.74 3.58
CA VAL A 311 15.39 11.71 2.48
C VAL A 311 13.98 12.32 2.47
N ASP A 312 13.84 13.47 1.81
CA ASP A 312 12.58 14.23 1.72
C ASP A 312 11.88 14.03 0.35
N LEU A 313 12.58 13.48 -0.65
CA LEU A 313 12.05 13.21 -1.99
C LEU A 313 12.87 12.09 -2.66
N ILE A 314 12.17 11.11 -3.22
CA ILE A 314 12.77 10.08 -4.08
C ILE A 314 12.48 10.44 -5.53
N LEU A 315 13.53 10.68 -6.31
CA LEU A 315 13.45 10.81 -7.75
C LEU A 315 13.68 9.43 -8.37
N THR A 316 12.90 9.08 -9.38
CA THR A 316 13.17 7.88 -10.17
C THR A 316 13.46 8.22 -11.62
N GLU A 317 14.47 7.57 -12.18
CA GLU A 317 14.80 7.63 -13.60
C GLU A 317 14.32 6.34 -14.27
N GLY A 318 13.10 6.34 -14.82
CA GLY A 318 12.49 5.14 -15.40
C GLY A 318 11.07 4.90 -14.89
N PHE A 319 10.70 3.63 -14.70
CA PHE A 319 9.40 3.21 -14.18
C PHE A 319 8.19 3.81 -14.91
N LYS A 320 8.20 3.74 -16.24
CA LYS A 320 7.08 4.25 -17.05
C LYS A 320 5.73 3.68 -16.62
N GLN A 321 5.71 2.41 -16.21
CA GLN A 321 4.50 1.69 -15.76
C GLN A 321 4.29 1.75 -14.24
N GLY A 322 5.16 2.43 -13.48
CA GLY A 322 5.03 2.56 -12.04
C GLY A 322 3.89 3.52 -11.66
N PRO A 323 3.30 3.37 -10.46
CA PRO A 323 2.12 4.15 -10.04
C PRO A 323 2.44 5.59 -9.66
N TRP A 324 3.72 5.96 -9.56
CA TRP A 324 4.13 7.27 -9.06
C TRP A 324 3.81 8.43 -10.02
N PRO A 325 3.58 9.64 -9.48
CA PRO A 325 3.48 10.89 -10.26
C PRO A 325 4.64 11.06 -11.23
N LYS A 326 4.33 11.50 -12.45
CA LYS A 326 5.28 11.48 -13.56
C LYS A 326 5.61 12.90 -14.00
N ILE A 327 6.90 13.17 -14.17
CA ILE A 327 7.37 14.31 -14.94
C ILE A 327 7.89 13.78 -16.27
N MET A 328 7.23 14.17 -17.35
CA MET A 328 7.62 13.74 -18.69
C MET A 328 8.69 14.67 -19.24
N LEU A 329 9.76 14.10 -19.80
CA LEU A 329 10.69 14.82 -20.68
C LEU A 329 10.40 14.45 -22.13
N HIS A 330 10.20 15.47 -22.95
CA HIS A 330 10.05 15.32 -24.40
C HIS A 330 10.95 16.33 -25.13
N ARG A 331 11.43 15.95 -26.31
CA ARG A 331 12.13 16.87 -27.22
C ARG A 331 11.52 16.76 -28.62
N LYS A 332 11.22 17.89 -29.24
CA LYS A 332 10.77 18.01 -30.63
C LYS A 332 11.73 17.31 -31.58
N GLY A 333 13.03 17.50 -31.36
CA GLY A 333 14.10 16.90 -32.16
C GLY A 333 14.28 15.39 -31.98
N SER A 334 13.55 14.74 -31.06
CA SER A 334 13.68 13.29 -30.83
C SER A 334 13.01 12.44 -31.92
N GLY A 335 12.10 13.02 -32.72
CA GLY A 335 11.33 12.32 -33.74
C GLY A 335 10.38 11.24 -33.20
N LYS A 336 10.25 11.12 -31.87
CA LYS A 336 9.39 10.16 -31.19
C LYS A 336 8.16 10.89 -30.65
N PRO A 337 6.99 10.23 -30.56
CA PRO A 337 5.82 10.82 -29.90
C PRO A 337 6.10 11.08 -28.41
N MET A 338 5.18 11.73 -27.71
CA MET A 338 5.25 11.82 -26.25
C MET A 338 5.05 10.42 -25.64
N PRO A 339 5.85 10.01 -24.63
CA PRO A 339 5.71 8.70 -24.02
C PRO A 339 4.43 8.55 -23.18
N LEU A 340 3.83 9.66 -22.73
CA LEU A 340 2.63 9.73 -21.89
C LEU A 340 1.72 10.86 -22.42
N LEU A 341 0.45 10.87 -22.01
CA LEU A 341 -0.40 12.03 -22.26
C LEU A 341 0.00 13.17 -21.30
N PRO A 342 0.02 14.44 -21.75
CA PRO A 342 0.39 15.58 -20.90
C PRO A 342 -0.45 15.70 -19.62
N GLU A 343 -1.74 15.39 -19.69
CA GLU A 343 -2.70 15.40 -18.58
C GLU A 343 -2.44 14.32 -17.51
N GLU A 344 -1.73 13.24 -17.86
CA GLU A 344 -1.31 12.19 -16.91
C GLU A 344 -0.06 12.59 -16.12
N CYS A 345 0.56 13.72 -16.48
CA CYS A 345 1.83 14.16 -15.93
C CYS A 345 1.62 15.27 -14.90
N LEU A 346 2.36 15.16 -13.79
CA LEU A 346 2.48 16.23 -12.81
C LEU A 346 3.07 17.50 -13.44
N ALA A 347 4.03 17.31 -14.36
CA ALA A 347 4.59 18.36 -15.20
C ALA A 347 5.19 17.77 -16.48
N VAL A 348 5.35 18.62 -17.49
CA VAL A 348 6.04 18.30 -18.74
C VAL A 348 7.24 19.22 -18.93
N ILE A 349 8.37 18.64 -19.31
CA ILE A 349 9.59 19.35 -19.68
C ILE A 349 9.82 19.15 -21.17
N SER A 350 9.69 20.21 -21.96
CA SER A 350 9.67 20.14 -23.42
C SER A 350 10.21 21.41 -24.08
N ASP A 351 10.81 21.25 -25.26
CA ASP A 351 11.15 22.33 -26.21
C ASP A 351 10.09 22.49 -27.33
N ALA A 352 9.05 21.66 -27.31
CA ALA A 352 7.85 21.77 -28.15
C ALA A 352 6.68 22.38 -27.36
N GLU A 353 5.76 23.02 -28.08
CA GLU A 353 4.45 23.38 -27.53
C GLU A 353 3.68 22.12 -27.12
N VAL A 354 3.08 22.16 -25.93
CA VAL A 354 2.31 21.05 -25.35
C VAL A 354 0.96 21.61 -24.91
N MET A 355 -0.13 21.07 -25.44
CA MET A 355 -1.49 21.38 -25.00
C MET A 355 -1.87 20.49 -23.81
N ASP A 356 -2.89 20.89 -23.05
CA ASP A 356 -3.48 20.12 -21.95
C ASP A 356 -2.48 19.75 -20.84
N CYS A 357 -1.57 20.70 -20.52
CA CYS A 357 -0.61 20.57 -19.44
C CYS A 357 -0.61 21.82 -18.57
N GLU A 358 -0.90 21.66 -17.28
CA GLU A 358 -0.91 22.77 -16.31
C GLU A 358 0.51 23.27 -16.01
N ASN A 359 1.48 22.35 -15.92
CA ASN A 359 2.86 22.64 -15.53
C ASN A 359 3.84 22.30 -16.65
N LEU A 360 4.07 23.26 -17.55
CA LEU A 360 5.03 23.14 -18.67
C LEU A 360 6.31 23.93 -18.38
N PHE A 361 7.46 23.28 -18.53
CA PHE A 361 8.79 23.88 -18.39
C PHE A 361 9.66 23.59 -19.61
N THR A 362 10.61 24.47 -19.92
CA THR A 362 11.67 24.20 -20.88
C THR A 362 12.85 23.44 -20.24
N LEU A 363 13.76 22.90 -21.05
CA LEU A 363 14.95 22.20 -20.55
C LEU A 363 15.92 23.10 -19.78
N GLU A 364 15.83 24.41 -19.93
CA GLU A 364 16.68 25.39 -19.23
C GLU A 364 16.03 25.96 -17.96
N GLU A 365 14.72 25.73 -17.77
CA GLU A 365 13.96 26.23 -16.62
C GLU A 365 14.06 25.33 -15.39
N THR A 366 15.24 24.72 -15.18
CA THR A 366 15.46 23.80 -14.06
C THR A 366 15.21 24.46 -12.70
N GLU A 367 15.36 25.79 -12.58
CA GLU A 367 15.05 26.52 -11.34
C GLU A 367 13.53 26.55 -11.06
N LYS A 368 12.72 26.81 -12.09
CA LYS A 368 11.26 26.79 -11.97
C LYS A 368 10.76 25.37 -11.68
N THR A 369 11.36 24.36 -12.32
CA THR A 369 11.06 22.96 -12.01
C THR A 369 11.41 22.60 -10.56
N ALA A 370 12.53 23.12 -10.03
CA ALA A 370 12.89 22.92 -8.63
C ALA A 370 11.90 23.60 -7.67
N ASP A 371 11.46 24.83 -7.95
CA ASP A 371 10.45 25.53 -7.15
C ASP A 371 9.09 24.82 -7.18
N PHE A 372 8.72 24.27 -8.32
CA PHE A 372 7.51 23.48 -8.48
C PHE A 372 7.57 22.20 -7.64
N LEU A 373 8.65 21.42 -7.79
CA LEU A 373 8.83 20.18 -7.03
C LEU A 373 8.95 20.42 -5.53
N PHE A 374 9.59 21.52 -5.12
CA PHE A 374 9.67 21.88 -3.71
C PHE A 374 8.28 22.15 -3.13
N ARG A 375 7.45 22.95 -3.81
CA ARG A 375 6.05 23.19 -3.40
C ARG A 375 5.22 21.90 -3.38
N TYR A 376 5.39 21.05 -4.39
CA TYR A 376 4.75 19.75 -4.46
C TYR A 376 5.08 18.88 -3.23
N VAL A 377 6.36 18.80 -2.85
CA VAL A 377 6.80 18.07 -1.65
C VAL A 377 6.19 18.67 -0.38
N GLN A 378 6.18 19.99 -0.23
CA GLN A 378 5.60 20.66 0.94
C GLN A 378 4.09 20.36 1.10
N ASN A 379 3.34 20.40 -0.01
CA ASN A 379 1.91 20.11 -0.02
C ASN A 379 1.56 18.62 0.19
N THR A 380 2.51 17.72 -0.05
CA THR A 380 2.30 16.27 0.14
C THR A 380 2.63 15.83 1.57
N LEU A 381 3.43 16.61 2.30
CA LEU A 381 3.87 16.33 3.67
C LEU A 381 3.06 17.08 4.75
N CYS A 382 2.10 17.92 4.36
CA CYS A 382 1.15 18.62 5.24
C CYS A 382 -0.23 17.97 5.11
#